data_AF-A0A415ZLG3-F1
#
_entry.id   AF-A0A415ZLG3-F1
#
_cell.length_a   1.000
_cell.length_b   1.000
_cell.length_c   1.000
_cell.angle_alpha   90.00
_cell.angle_beta   90.00
_cell.angle_gamma   90.00
#
_symmetry.space_group_name_H-M   'P 1'
#
loop_
_entity.id
_entity.type
_entity.pdbx_description
1 polymer ?
#
loop_
_entity_poly.entity_id
_entity_poly.type
_entity_poly.pdbx_seq_one_letter_code
_entity_poly.pdbx_strand_id
1 'polypeptide(L)'
;MRYIVYKRFKDAALCGPVNLKATLPCWESEGIIFYEGKPLCFAASENALCHFARDDDGKGLLRGKLIGDIKRRLAKRDGDYQKRWDKVWADKLCAKFKRKEYADFWIWNKAFYDAEIGELEYVAELIGLEVRR
;
A
#
# COMPACT_ATOMS: atom_id res chain seq x y z
N MET A 1 0.71 -15.16 6.77
CA MET A 1 1.50 -13.97 7.17
C MET A 1 0.67 -13.00 8.02
N ARG A 2 1.26 -12.14 8.87
CA ARG A 2 0.51 -11.17 9.67
C ARG A 2 0.19 -9.90 8.86
N TYR A 3 -1.04 -9.42 8.99
CA TYR A 3 -1.52 -8.17 8.42
C TYR A 3 -2.16 -7.29 9.50
N ILE A 4 -2.33 -6.01 9.19
CA ILE A 4 -3.13 -5.09 9.99
C ILE A 4 -4.04 -4.26 9.10
N VAL A 5 -5.24 -3.95 9.58
CA VAL A 5 -6.11 -2.96 8.94
C VAL A 5 -5.51 -1.58 9.18
N TYR A 6 -4.83 -0.99 8.19
CA TYR A 6 -4.27 0.36 8.35
C TYR A 6 -5.30 1.45 8.02
N LYS A 7 -6.31 1.12 7.20
CA LYS A 7 -7.44 2.00 6.83
C LYS A 7 -8.73 1.21 6.97
N ARG A 8 -9.72 1.80 7.67
CA ARG A 8 -11.06 1.20 7.90
C ARG A 8 -11.57 0.45 6.67
N PHE A 9 -11.88 -0.83 6.83
CA PHE A 9 -12.44 -1.67 5.77
C PHE A 9 -13.95 -1.82 6.01
N LYS A 10 -14.74 -1.09 5.22
CA LYS A 10 -16.21 -1.11 5.27
C LYS A 10 -16.73 -1.39 3.87
N ASP A 11 -16.83 -2.67 3.53
CA ASP A 11 -17.23 -3.13 2.21
C ASP A 11 -17.72 -4.59 2.25
N ALA A 12 -18.08 -5.14 1.09
CA ALA A 12 -18.32 -6.56 0.88
C ALA A 12 -17.00 -7.35 0.97
N ALA A 13 -16.98 -8.34 1.85
CA ALA A 13 -15.93 -9.32 2.00
C ALA A 13 -16.43 -10.71 1.55
N LEU A 14 -15.54 -11.70 1.47
CA LEU A 14 -15.89 -13.08 1.16
C LEU A 14 -16.89 -13.65 2.17
N CYS A 15 -16.82 -13.23 3.44
CA CYS A 15 -17.77 -13.58 4.50
C CYS A 15 -19.02 -12.68 4.56
N GLY A 16 -19.25 -11.84 3.55
CA GLY A 16 -20.34 -10.85 3.53
C GLY A 16 -19.91 -9.45 3.98
N PRO A 17 -20.85 -8.52 4.22
CA PRO A 17 -20.53 -7.14 4.58
C PRO A 17 -19.78 -7.03 5.91
N VAL A 18 -18.71 -6.23 5.95
CA VAL A 18 -17.91 -6.00 7.15
C VAL A 18 -17.71 -4.51 7.45
N ASN A 19 -17.29 -4.21 8.68
CA ASN A 19 -16.95 -2.86 9.12
C ASN A 19 -15.79 -2.90 10.12
N LEU A 20 -14.60 -3.23 9.62
CA LEU A 20 -13.39 -3.37 10.41
C LEU A 20 -12.74 -2.00 10.65
N LYS A 21 -12.51 -1.67 11.92
CA LYS A 21 -11.76 -0.47 12.31
C LYS A 21 -10.29 -0.62 11.92
N ALA A 22 -9.61 0.51 11.76
CA ALA A 22 -8.15 0.50 11.69
C ALA A 22 -7.56 -0.10 12.98
N THR A 23 -6.32 -0.57 12.90
CA THR A 23 -5.52 -1.25 13.94
C THR A 23 -5.95 -2.66 14.29
N LEU A 24 -6.97 -3.24 13.64
CA LEU A 24 -7.32 -4.63 13.85
C LEU A 24 -6.28 -5.58 13.21
N PRO A 25 -5.74 -6.55 13.95
CA PRO A 25 -4.84 -7.55 13.39
C PRO A 25 -5.61 -8.52 12.49
N CYS A 26 -4.96 -8.98 11.43
CA CYS A 26 -5.48 -9.96 10.50
C CYS A 26 -4.40 -10.98 10.16
N TRP A 27 -4.81 -12.14 9.66
CA TRP A 27 -3.91 -13.22 9.30
C TRP A 27 -4.17 -13.63 7.87
N GLU A 28 -3.11 -13.76 7.10
CA GLU A 28 -3.14 -14.32 5.77
C GLU A 28 -2.79 -15.81 5.84
N SER A 29 -3.59 -16.62 5.15
CA SER A 29 -3.37 -18.05 4.92
C SER A 29 -3.82 -18.38 3.50
N GLU A 30 -2.98 -19.11 2.75
CA GLU A 30 -3.26 -19.54 1.38
C GLU A 30 -3.73 -18.40 0.44
N GLY A 31 -3.16 -17.19 0.61
CA GLY A 31 -3.49 -16.02 -0.19
C GLY A 31 -4.80 -15.33 0.18
N ILE A 32 -5.44 -15.69 1.30
CA ILE A 32 -6.67 -15.07 1.81
C ILE A 32 -6.39 -14.41 3.15
N ILE A 33 -6.84 -13.17 3.33
CA ILE A 33 -6.79 -12.45 4.61
C ILE A 33 -8.03 -12.78 5.43
N PHE A 34 -7.84 -13.11 6.70
CA PHE A 34 -8.86 -13.47 7.67
C PHE A 34 -8.87 -12.51 8.87
N TYR A 35 -10.06 -12.33 9.45
CA TYR A 35 -10.26 -11.70 10.76
C TYR A 35 -11.17 -12.60 11.60
N GLU A 36 -10.72 -12.97 12.81
CA GLU A 36 -11.46 -13.87 13.72
C GLU A 36 -11.94 -15.16 13.02
N GLY A 37 -11.08 -15.77 12.19
CA GLY A 37 -11.39 -16.99 11.44
C GLY A 37 -12.32 -16.81 10.23
N LYS A 38 -12.80 -15.60 9.95
CA LYS A 38 -13.68 -15.31 8.80
C LYS A 38 -12.87 -14.81 7.60
N PRO A 39 -13.07 -15.38 6.39
CA PRO A 39 -12.36 -14.95 5.20
C PRO A 39 -12.82 -13.57 4.75
N LEU A 40 -11.88 -12.66 4.51
CA LEU A 40 -12.18 -11.28 4.10
C LEU A 40 -11.99 -11.07 2.60
N CYS A 41 -10.77 -11.24 2.10
CA CYS A 41 -10.45 -11.01 0.70
C CYS A 41 -9.13 -11.70 0.32
N PHE A 42 -8.87 -11.85 -0.98
CA PHE A 42 -7.56 -12.30 -1.45
C PHE A 42 -6.49 -11.26 -1.15
N ALA A 43 -5.31 -11.68 -0.71
CA ALA A 43 -4.18 -10.82 -0.34
C ALA A 43 -3.63 -9.99 -1.53
N ALA A 44 -3.92 -10.40 -2.77
CA ALA A 44 -3.59 -9.64 -3.98
C ALA A 44 -4.73 -8.76 -4.51
N SER A 45 -5.90 -8.76 -3.86
CA SER A 45 -7.06 -7.97 -4.28
C SER A 45 -6.89 -6.48 -4.02
N GLU A 46 -7.66 -5.64 -4.71
CA GLU A 46 -7.69 -4.21 -4.45
C GLU A 46 -8.10 -3.90 -2.98
N ASN A 47 -9.03 -4.68 -2.43
CA ASN A 47 -9.43 -4.58 -1.02
C ASN A 47 -8.24 -4.74 -0.08
N ALA A 48 -7.40 -5.78 -0.32
CA ALA A 48 -6.18 -6.00 0.43
C ALA A 48 -5.24 -4.79 0.33
N LEU A 49 -4.92 -4.37 -0.90
CA LEU A 49 -3.98 -3.27 -1.18
C LEU A 49 -4.42 -1.90 -0.64
N CYS A 50 -5.73 -1.67 -0.49
CA CYS A 50 -6.29 -0.39 -0.05
C CYS A 50 -6.58 -0.30 1.45
N HIS A 51 -6.64 -1.42 2.17
CA HIS A 51 -7.09 -1.46 3.57
C HIS A 51 -6.16 -2.20 4.51
N PHE A 52 -5.35 -3.12 4.00
CA PHE A 52 -4.50 -4.01 4.79
C PHE A 52 -3.04 -3.78 4.42
N ALA A 53 -2.18 -3.85 5.43
CA ALA A 53 -0.73 -3.76 5.25
C ALA A 53 -0.07 -4.96 5.92
N ARG A 54 1.00 -5.47 5.30
CA ARG A 54 1.89 -6.47 5.92
C ARG A 54 2.32 -5.95 7.30
N ASP A 55 2.33 -6.79 8.32
CA ASP A 55 2.61 -6.43 9.72
C ASP A 55 3.43 -7.51 10.44
N ASP A 56 4.21 -8.28 9.69
CA ASP A 56 5.14 -9.27 10.24
C ASP A 56 6.30 -8.65 11.03
N ASP A 57 6.68 -7.43 10.68
CA ASP A 57 7.69 -6.61 11.36
C ASP A 57 7.10 -5.61 12.38
N GLY A 58 5.78 -5.65 12.61
CA GLY A 58 5.08 -4.71 13.50
C GLY A 58 4.95 -3.28 12.97
N LYS A 59 5.29 -3.02 11.70
CA LYS A 59 5.27 -1.67 11.10
C LYS A 59 4.09 -1.46 10.13
N GLY A 60 3.05 -2.29 10.19
CA GLY A 60 1.96 -2.26 9.21
C GLY A 60 1.18 -0.94 9.17
N LEU A 61 1.01 -0.25 10.31
CA LEU A 61 0.38 1.08 10.33
C LEU A 61 1.22 2.13 9.61
N LEU A 62 2.53 2.17 9.88
CA LEU A 62 3.45 3.10 9.24
C LEU A 62 3.54 2.83 7.73
N ARG A 63 3.65 1.55 7.35
CA ARG A 63 3.64 1.10 5.95
C ARG A 63 2.40 1.57 5.21
N GLY A 64 1.22 1.29 5.75
CA GLY A 64 -0.04 1.71 5.16
C GLY A 64 -0.19 3.23 5.06
N LYS A 65 0.29 3.96 6.07
CA LYS A 65 0.32 5.44 6.05
C LYS A 65 1.22 5.95 4.93
N LEU A 66 2.47 5.49 4.83
CA LEU A 66 3.42 5.91 3.80
C LEU A 66 2.89 5.61 2.39
N ILE A 67 2.36 4.41 2.16
CA ILE A 67 1.71 4.04 0.89
C ILE A 67 0.59 5.03 0.54
N GLY A 68 -0.29 5.33 1.51
CA GLY A 68 -1.39 6.28 1.33
C GLY A 68 -0.92 7.70 1.02
N ASP A 69 0.10 8.17 1.74
CA ASP A 69 0.67 9.51 1.59
C ASP A 69 1.37 9.67 0.23
N ILE A 70 2.18 8.68 -0.18
CA ILE A 70 2.84 8.62 -1.49
C ILE A 70 1.81 8.69 -2.62
N LYS A 71 0.80 7.81 -2.58
CA LYS A 71 -0.27 7.77 -3.59
C LYS A 71 -1.00 9.12 -3.68
N ARG A 72 -1.33 9.72 -2.54
CA ARG A 72 -2.02 11.03 -2.49
C ARG A 72 -1.15 12.15 -3.06
N ARG A 73 0.13 12.19 -2.70
CA ARG A 73 1.08 13.20 -3.17
C ARG A 73 1.27 13.14 -4.68
N LEU A 74 1.39 11.94 -5.24
CA LEU A 74 1.51 11.72 -6.67
C LEU A 74 0.21 11.99 -7.44
N ALA A 75 -0.95 11.75 -6.82
CA ALA A 75 -2.24 12.03 -7.44
C ALA A 75 -2.56 13.53 -7.54
N LYS A 76 -2.02 14.37 -6.64
CA LYS A 76 -2.28 15.81 -6.59
C LYS A 76 -1.97 16.49 -7.93
N ARG A 77 -2.98 17.13 -8.54
CA ARG A 77 -2.86 17.87 -9.81
C ARG A 77 -2.53 19.33 -9.53
N ASP A 78 -1.23 19.64 -9.40
CA ASP A 78 -0.70 21.00 -9.28
C ASP A 78 0.43 21.22 -10.30
N GLY A 79 1.05 22.42 -10.30
CA GLY A 79 2.12 22.75 -11.26
C GLY A 79 3.37 21.86 -11.19
N ASP A 80 3.53 21.09 -10.11
CA ASP A 80 4.62 20.14 -9.93
C ASP A 80 4.16 18.68 -10.15
N TYR A 81 2.96 18.46 -10.66
CA TYR A 81 2.40 17.11 -10.90
C TYR A 81 3.35 16.24 -11.74
N GLN A 82 3.71 16.73 -12.93
CA GLN A 82 4.57 15.97 -13.84
C GLN A 82 5.96 15.74 -13.24
N LYS A 83 6.55 16.79 -12.64
CA LYS A 83 7.88 16.71 -12.02
C LYS A 83 7.98 15.62 -10.95
N ARG A 84 6.91 15.40 -10.16
CA ARG A 84 6.91 14.31 -9.15
C ARG A 84 6.91 12.94 -9.79
N TRP A 85 6.13 12.76 -10.85
CA TRP A 85 6.13 11.50 -11.60
C TRP A 85 7.46 11.29 -12.30
N ASP A 86 8.03 12.30 -12.95
CA ASP A 86 9.32 12.20 -13.64
C ASP A 86 10.43 11.67 -12.71
N LYS A 87 10.45 12.11 -11.44
CA LYS A 87 11.36 11.58 -10.42
C LYS A 87 11.16 10.08 -10.16
N VAL A 88 9.91 9.64 -9.98
CA VAL A 88 9.58 8.23 -9.74
C VAL A 88 9.92 7.37 -10.95
N TRP A 89 9.70 7.88 -12.16
CA TRP A 89 10.03 7.19 -13.41
C TRP A 89 11.52 7.05 -13.64
N ALA A 90 12.31 8.07 -13.30
CA ALA A 90 13.76 8.06 -13.48
C ALA A 90 14.52 7.31 -12.38
N ASP A 91 13.88 7.02 -11.25
CA ASP A 91 14.54 6.44 -10.08
C ASP A 91 14.73 4.91 -10.18
N LYS A 92 15.96 4.46 -9.88
CA LYS A 92 16.35 3.04 -9.98
C LYS A 92 15.65 2.15 -8.97
N LEU A 93 15.41 2.66 -7.75
CA LEU A 93 14.71 1.90 -6.72
C LEU A 93 13.24 1.78 -7.09
N CYS A 94 12.61 2.87 -7.53
CA CYS A 94 11.21 2.90 -7.96
C CYS A 94 10.91 1.95 -9.12
N ALA A 95 11.88 1.72 -10.02
CA ALA A 95 11.70 0.83 -11.18
C ALA A 95 11.21 -0.58 -10.79
N LYS A 96 11.61 -1.10 -9.62
CA LYS A 96 11.16 -2.43 -9.15
C LYS A 96 9.70 -2.45 -8.68
N PHE A 97 9.11 -1.30 -8.42
CA PHE A 97 7.72 -1.14 -7.98
C PHE A 97 6.73 -0.97 -9.13
N LYS A 98 7.22 -0.81 -10.36
CA LYS A 98 6.41 -0.71 -11.56
C LYS A 98 6.11 -2.10 -12.13
N ARG A 99 4.88 -2.30 -12.62
CA ARG A 99 4.53 -3.43 -13.49
C ARG A 99 5.20 -3.27 -14.86
N LYS A 100 5.96 -4.28 -15.29
CA LYS A 100 6.75 -4.24 -16.54
C LYS A 100 5.87 -4.35 -17.79
N GLU A 101 4.68 -4.91 -17.64
CA GLU A 101 3.69 -5.14 -18.70
C GLU A 101 3.09 -3.84 -19.23
N TYR A 102 3.24 -2.73 -18.50
CA TYR A 102 2.71 -1.42 -18.85
C TYR A 102 3.85 -0.43 -19.08
N ALA A 103 4.26 -0.27 -20.34
CA ALA A 103 5.35 0.63 -20.71
C ALA A 103 4.99 2.10 -20.42
N ASP A 104 3.78 2.52 -20.81
CA ASP A 104 3.36 3.92 -20.82
C ASP A 104 2.69 4.41 -19.53
N PHE A 105 2.27 3.47 -18.66
CA PHE A 105 1.55 3.78 -17.43
C PHE A 105 2.29 3.26 -16.21
N TRP A 106 2.29 4.05 -15.13
CA TRP A 106 2.80 3.59 -13.85
C TRP A 106 1.71 2.85 -13.08
N ILE A 107 1.86 1.53 -12.98
CA ILE A 107 1.00 0.69 -12.14
C ILE A 107 1.87 0.07 -11.05
N TRP A 108 1.51 0.35 -9.79
CA TRP A 108 2.17 -0.22 -8.62
C TRP A 108 1.98 -1.73 -8.60
N ASN A 109 3.08 -2.47 -8.46
CA ASN A 109 3.05 -3.92 -8.25
C ASN A 109 3.01 -4.26 -6.74
N LYS A 110 2.93 -5.55 -6.42
CA LYS A 110 2.85 -6.01 -5.03
C LYS A 110 4.08 -5.63 -4.19
N ALA A 111 5.27 -5.52 -4.81
CA ALA A 111 6.49 -5.14 -4.10
C ALA A 111 6.42 -3.74 -3.49
N PHE A 112 5.63 -2.82 -4.06
CA PHE A 112 5.39 -1.51 -3.45
C PHE A 112 4.62 -1.62 -2.13
N TYR A 113 3.62 -2.48 -2.07
CA TYR A 113 2.77 -2.65 -0.90
C TYR A 113 3.42 -3.46 0.22
N ASP A 114 4.33 -4.35 -0.16
CA ASP A 114 5.17 -5.14 0.76
C ASP A 114 6.56 -4.52 0.97
N ALA A 115 6.78 -3.27 0.52
CA ALA A 115 8.08 -2.62 0.62
C ALA A 115 8.51 -2.46 2.09
N GLU A 116 9.84 -2.47 2.29
CA GLU A 116 10.42 -2.11 3.57
C GLU A 116 10.18 -0.63 3.87
N ILE A 117 10.09 -0.28 5.15
CA ILE A 117 9.79 1.09 5.56
C ILE A 117 10.81 2.08 4.99
N GLY A 118 12.11 1.75 5.03
CA GLY A 118 13.15 2.63 4.47
C GLY A 118 13.01 2.90 2.98
N GLU A 119 12.44 1.95 2.22
CA GLU A 119 12.18 2.14 0.79
C GLU A 119 10.97 3.05 0.56
N LEU A 120 9.93 2.91 1.37
CA LEU A 120 8.77 3.80 1.32
C LEU A 120 9.14 5.22 1.77
N GLU A 121 9.98 5.36 2.79
CA GLU A 121 10.52 6.65 3.23
C GLU A 121 11.37 7.30 2.13
N TYR A 122 12.24 6.54 1.47
CA TYR A 122 13.00 7.02 0.32
C TYR A 122 12.09 7.55 -0.80
N VAL A 123 11.06 6.80 -1.18
CA VAL A 123 10.08 7.24 -2.20
C VAL A 123 9.34 8.49 -1.74
N ALA A 124 8.99 8.58 -0.46
CA ALA A 124 8.32 9.75 0.12
C ALA A 124 9.22 10.99 0.03
N GLU A 125 10.49 10.89 0.44
CA GLU A 125 11.49 11.97 0.35
C GLU A 125 11.72 12.39 -1.11
N LEU A 126 11.82 11.42 -2.04
CA LEU A 126 12.01 11.66 -3.48
C LEU A 126 10.94 12.60 -4.06
N ILE A 127 9.67 12.41 -3.66
CA ILE A 127 8.53 13.21 -4.13
C ILE A 127 8.23 14.44 -3.25
N GLY A 128 9.11 14.75 -2.30
CA GLY A 128 9.02 15.91 -1.41
C GLY A 128 7.90 15.79 -0.38
N LEU A 129 7.71 14.61 0.21
CA LEU A 129 6.95 14.45 1.45
C LEU A 129 7.90 14.65 2.63
N GLU A 130 7.51 15.50 3.57
CA GLU A 130 8.18 15.55 4.87
C GLU A 130 7.79 14.31 5.68
N VAL A 131 8.71 13.35 5.75
CA VAL A 131 8.60 12.25 6.70
C VAL A 131 9.00 12.82 8.07
N ARG A 132 8.00 13.22 8.87
CA ARG A 132 8.26 13.54 10.28
C ARG A 132 8.75 12.27 10.97
N ARG A 133 10.04 12.23 11.26
CA ARG A 133 10.72 11.17 12.02
C ARG A 133 10.34 11.25 13.50
#